data_AF-A0A238UHF6-F1
#
_entry.id   AF-A0A238UHF6-F1
#
_cell.length_a   1.000
_cell.length_b   1.000
_cell.length_c   1.000
_cell.angle_alpha   90.00
_cell.angle_beta   90.00
_cell.angle_gamma   90.00
#
_symmetry.space_group_name_H-M   'P 1'
#
loop_
_entity.id
_entity.type
_entity.pdbx_description
1 polymer ?
#
loop_
_entity_poly.entity_id
_entity_poly.type
_entity_poly.pdbx_seq_one_letter_code
_entity_poly.pdbx_strand_id
1 'polypeptide(L)'
;MEFIYLQKLLENKDTLEKYPTISRNPEGNSMEEISEYENKFNGGKELPKALKEYLYISGKFCPLGFDVIDGDYIGLRKFYNKKLVERGVKIERPFMIFDNFEGDSFMFI
;
A
#
# COMPACT_ATOMS: atom_id res chain seq x y z
N MET A 1 15.44 0.36 -11.85
CA MET A 1 14.39 -0.57 -12.32
C MET A 1 13.58 0.11 -13.40
N GLU A 2 13.20 -0.60 -14.46
CA GLU A 2 12.25 -0.08 -15.46
C GLU A 2 10.82 -0.17 -14.92
N PHE A 3 10.05 0.92 -15.04
CA PHE A 3 8.66 1.02 -14.58
C PHE A 3 7.67 0.70 -15.72
N ILE A 4 6.81 -0.29 -15.50
CA ILE A 4 5.81 -0.76 -16.46
C ILE A 4 4.39 -0.40 -16.00
N TYR A 5 4.09 -0.48 -14.70
CA TYR A 5 2.72 -0.41 -14.20
C TYR A 5 2.41 0.92 -13.51
N LEU A 6 3.36 1.48 -12.76
CA LEU A 6 3.10 2.65 -11.89
C LEU A 6 3.74 3.95 -12.40
N GLN A 7 3.79 4.13 -13.72
CA GLN A 7 4.41 5.30 -14.36
C GLN A 7 3.79 6.62 -13.89
N LYS A 8 2.45 6.71 -13.85
CA LYS A 8 1.75 7.91 -13.35
C LYS A 8 2.06 8.21 -11.89
N LEU A 9 2.17 7.18 -11.05
CA LEU A 9 2.51 7.36 -9.64
C LEU A 9 3.94 7.89 -9.50
N LEU A 10 4.88 7.33 -10.26
CA LEU A 10 6.27 7.79 -10.31
C LEU A 10 6.38 9.25 -10.74
N GLU A 11 5.67 9.64 -11.80
CA GLU A 11 5.66 11.01 -12.34
C GLU A 11 5.12 12.02 -11.32
N ASN A 12 4.15 11.62 -10.50
CA ASN A 12 3.45 12.52 -9.60
C ASN A 12 3.96 12.47 -8.15
N LYS A 13 4.84 11.53 -7.79
CA LYS A 13 5.20 11.25 -6.38
C LYS A 13 5.67 12.49 -5.63
N ASP A 14 6.46 13.36 -6.26
CA ASP A 14 7.03 14.54 -5.59
C ASP A 14 6.10 15.76 -5.59
N THR A 15 4.85 15.59 -6.04
CA THR A 15 3.90 16.69 -6.22
C THR A 15 2.69 16.60 -5.29
N LEU A 16 2.62 15.58 -4.45
CA LEU A 16 1.41 15.29 -3.67
C LEU A 16 1.29 16.17 -2.42
N GLU A 17 2.40 16.63 -1.84
CA GLU A 17 2.42 17.56 -0.70
C GLU A 17 1.81 18.94 -1.02
N LYS A 18 1.59 19.25 -2.30
CA LYS A 18 0.87 20.48 -2.70
C LYS A 18 -0.62 20.42 -2.37
N TYR A 19 -1.17 19.24 -2.12
CA TYR A 19 -2.59 19.07 -1.79
C TYR A 19 -2.79 19.29 -0.27
N PRO A 20 -3.79 20.12 0.13
CA PRO A 20 -3.99 20.48 1.55
C PRO A 20 -4.20 19.30 2.51
N THR A 21 -4.66 18.17 1.99
CA THR A 21 -4.95 16.94 2.75
C THR A 21 -3.75 15.99 2.84
N ILE A 22 -2.61 16.34 2.23
CA ILE A 22 -1.41 15.50 2.18
C ILE A 22 -0.26 16.26 2.85
N SER A 23 0.28 15.69 3.92
CA SER A 23 1.32 16.32 4.73
C SER A 23 2.74 16.09 4.20
N ARG A 24 2.94 15.09 3.34
CA ARG A 24 4.24 14.78 2.71
C ARG A 24 4.08 13.88 1.48
N ASN A 25 5.06 13.91 0.58
CA ASN A 25 5.14 13.03 -0.58
C ASN A 25 5.39 11.56 -0.20
N PRO A 26 5.10 10.58 -1.08
CA PRO A 26 5.42 9.18 -0.88
C PRO A 26 6.93 8.96 -0.69
N GLU A 27 7.26 8.02 0.18
CA GLU A 27 8.62 7.59 0.44
C GLU A 27 8.79 6.12 0.09
N GLY A 28 9.76 5.84 -0.76
CA GLY A 28 10.05 4.51 -1.27
C GLY A 28 11.04 3.72 -0.44
N ASN A 29 11.00 2.39 -0.59
CA ASN A 29 12.10 1.53 -0.21
C ASN A 29 13.25 1.60 -1.22
N SER A 30 14.48 1.37 -0.76
CA SER A 30 15.61 1.10 -1.64
C SER A 30 15.49 -0.28 -2.28
N MET A 31 16.26 -0.54 -3.34
CA MET A 31 16.26 -1.86 -3.98
C MET A 31 16.84 -2.94 -3.06
N GLU A 32 17.77 -2.58 -2.17
CA GLU A 32 18.33 -3.45 -1.15
C GLU A 32 17.25 -3.87 -0.14
N GLU A 33 16.47 -2.91 0.38
CA GLU A 33 15.36 -3.19 1.29
C GLU A 33 14.29 -4.08 0.64
N ILE A 34 13.98 -3.84 -0.65
CA ILE A 34 13.04 -4.68 -1.41
C ILE A 34 13.59 -6.11 -1.57
N SER A 35 14.89 -6.25 -1.84
CA SER A 35 15.55 -7.57 -1.94
C SER A 35 15.53 -8.30 -0.59
N GLU A 36 15.71 -7.60 0.52
CA GLU A 36 15.52 -8.17 1.86
C GLU A 36 14.09 -8.70 2.06
N TYR A 37 13.07 -8.00 1.57
CA TYR A 37 11.69 -8.46 1.63
C TYR A 37 11.43 -9.70 0.76
N GLU A 38 11.99 -9.74 -0.45
CA GLU A 38 11.94 -10.91 -1.34
C GLU A 38 12.52 -12.15 -0.64
N ASN A 39 13.69 -12.00 -0.01
CA ASN A 39 14.33 -13.07 0.76
C ASN A 39 13.51 -13.50 1.97
N LYS A 40 13.04 -12.54 2.76
CA LYS A 40 12.36 -12.81 4.03
C LYS A 40 10.94 -13.37 3.85
N PHE A 41 10.19 -12.87 2.88
CA PHE A 41 8.75 -13.12 2.78
C PHE A 41 8.34 -13.90 1.52
N ASN A 42 9.20 -13.96 0.50
CA ASN A 42 8.91 -14.65 -0.75
C ASN A 42 9.90 -15.78 -1.05
N GLY A 43 10.66 -16.23 -0.05
CA GLY A 43 11.62 -17.33 -0.17
C GLY A 43 12.72 -17.05 -1.19
N GLY A 44 13.15 -15.79 -1.31
CA GLY A 44 14.15 -15.35 -2.28
C GLY A 44 13.63 -15.22 -3.71
N LYS A 45 12.34 -15.46 -3.94
CA LYS A 45 11.73 -15.22 -5.25
C LYS A 45 11.44 -13.74 -5.42
N GLU A 46 11.57 -13.28 -6.66
CA GLU A 46 11.20 -11.93 -7.01
C GLU A 46 9.72 -11.65 -6.71
N LEU A 47 9.44 -10.49 -6.11
CA LEU A 47 8.08 -9.99 -5.94
C LEU A 47 7.47 -9.68 -7.32
N PRO A 48 6.13 -9.71 -7.46
CA PRO A 48 5.47 -9.22 -8.66
C PRO A 48 5.94 -7.80 -9.03
N LYS A 49 6.17 -7.55 -10.31
CA LYS A 49 6.80 -6.28 -10.76
C LYS A 49 6.01 -5.04 -10.34
N ALA A 50 4.68 -5.07 -10.42
CA ALA A 50 3.84 -3.98 -9.91
C ALA A 50 4.02 -3.72 -8.40
N LEU A 51 4.22 -4.76 -7.60
CA LEU A 51 4.46 -4.62 -6.16
C LEU A 51 5.87 -4.07 -5.88
N LYS A 52 6.89 -4.49 -6.64
CA LYS A 52 8.23 -3.87 -6.54
C LYS A 52 8.21 -2.39 -6.89
N GLU A 53 7.52 -2.03 -7.97
CA GLU A 53 7.33 -0.64 -8.37
C GLU A 53 6.63 0.16 -7.27
N TYR A 54 5.60 -0.41 -6.64
CA TYR A 54 4.88 0.23 -5.54
C TYR A 54 5.77 0.46 -4.32
N LEU A 55 6.50 -0.57 -3.89
CA LEU A 55 7.42 -0.49 -2.74
C LEU A 55 8.54 0.51 -3.01
N TYR A 56 9.06 0.55 -4.24
CA TYR A 56 10.08 1.52 -4.62
C TYR A 56 9.59 2.97 -4.59
N ILE A 57 8.32 3.22 -4.92
CA ILE A 57 7.79 4.60 -4.89
C ILE A 57 7.28 4.98 -3.49
N SER A 58 6.68 4.03 -2.77
CA SER A 58 5.84 4.34 -1.61
C SER A 58 5.87 3.30 -0.47
N GLY A 59 6.86 2.40 -0.48
CA GLY A 59 6.95 1.30 0.48
C GLY A 59 7.28 1.71 1.92
N LYS A 60 7.87 2.89 2.14
CA LYS A 60 8.04 3.48 3.48
C LYS A 60 6.85 4.33 3.89
N PHE A 61 6.31 5.10 2.94
CA PHE A 61 5.13 5.92 3.14
C PHE A 61 4.38 6.14 1.83
N CYS A 62 3.05 6.02 1.87
CA CYS A 62 2.18 6.28 0.74
C CYS A 62 1.06 7.24 1.15
N PRO A 63 1.10 8.53 0.78
CA PRO A 63 0.03 9.49 1.09
C PRO A 63 -1.27 9.19 0.34
N LEU A 64 -1.19 8.35 -0.69
CA LEU A 64 -2.34 7.88 -1.46
C LEU A 64 -2.97 6.62 -0.83
N GLY A 65 -2.28 5.94 0.09
CA GLY A 65 -2.76 4.72 0.74
C GLY A 65 -3.24 4.95 2.18
N PHE A 66 -4.52 4.65 2.43
CA PHE A 66 -5.13 4.26 3.71
C PHE A 66 -5.02 5.13 4.97
N ASP A 67 -4.29 6.25 4.93
CA ASP A 67 -4.16 7.19 6.07
C ASP A 67 -5.47 7.95 6.36
N VAL A 68 -6.48 7.81 5.48
CA VAL A 68 -7.71 8.63 5.51
C VAL A 68 -8.71 8.22 6.60
N ILE A 69 -8.60 7.03 7.21
CA ILE A 69 -9.61 6.54 8.18
C ILE A 69 -9.08 6.26 9.59
N ASP A 70 -7.78 5.99 9.82
CA ASP A 70 -7.22 5.86 11.18
C ASP A 70 -5.67 5.78 11.17
N GLY A 71 -5.01 6.58 10.31
CA GLY A 71 -3.54 6.67 10.31
C GLY A 71 -2.81 5.63 9.45
N ASP A 72 -2.83 4.36 9.85
CA ASP A 72 -2.01 3.31 9.22
C ASP A 72 -2.80 2.06 8.77
N TYR A 73 -2.11 1.15 8.07
CA TYR A 73 -2.67 -0.15 7.67
C TYR A 73 -3.22 -0.96 8.86
N ILE A 74 -2.65 -0.80 10.06
CA ILE A 74 -3.10 -1.49 11.27
C ILE A 74 -4.46 -0.92 11.72
N GLY A 75 -4.62 0.40 11.72
CA GLY A 75 -5.86 1.11 12.00
C GLY A 75 -6.97 0.70 11.03
N LEU A 76 -6.66 0.72 9.73
CA LEU A 76 -7.60 0.29 8.70
C LEU A 76 -8.00 -1.18 8.86
N ARG A 77 -7.03 -2.07 9.12
CA ARG A 77 -7.31 -3.50 9.35
C ARG A 77 -8.19 -3.70 10.59
N LYS A 78 -7.98 -2.94 11.67
CA LYS A 78 -8.84 -2.97 12.86
C LYS A 78 -10.27 -2.52 12.52
N PHE A 79 -10.42 -1.43 11.75
CA PHE A 79 -11.72 -0.94 11.30
C PHE A 79 -12.50 -1.99 10.50
N TYR A 80 -11.87 -2.59 9.48
CA TYR A 80 -12.53 -3.60 8.66
C TYR A 80 -12.76 -4.93 9.38
N ASN A 81 -11.87 -5.34 10.29
CA ASN A 81 -12.12 -6.48 11.18
C ASN A 81 -13.38 -6.28 12.03
N LYS A 82 -13.55 -5.09 12.62
CA LYS A 82 -14.75 -4.75 13.37
C LYS A 82 -16.00 -4.84 12.49
N LYS A 83 -15.94 -4.29 11.27
CA LYS A 83 -17.04 -4.33 10.30
C LYS A 83 -17.38 -5.75 9.83
N LEU A 84 -16.40 -6.64 9.70
CA LEU A 84 -16.63 -8.05 9.36
C LEU A 84 -17.32 -8.79 10.50
N VAL A 85 -16.89 -8.57 11.74
CA VAL A 85 -17.54 -9.14 12.94
C VAL A 85 -18.99 -8.67 13.08
N GLU A 86 -19.26 -7.38 12.86
CA GLU A 86 -20.63 -6.82 12.84
C GLU A 86 -21.53 -7.50 11.79
N ARG A 87 -20.95 -8.06 10.73
CA ARG A 87 -21.65 -8.79 9.65
C ARG A 87 -21.67 -10.31 9.86
N GLY A 88 -21.17 -10.81 10.99
CA GLY A 88 -21.09 -12.25 11.27
C GLY A 88 -20.00 -12.99 10.48
N VAL A 89 -19.07 -12.28 9.87
CA VAL A 89 -17.96 -12.85 9.09
C VAL A 89 -16.68 -12.82 9.92
N LYS A 90 -15.97 -13.95 9.98
CA LYS A 90 -14.66 -14.05 10.64
C LYS A 90 -13.59 -14.41 9.61
N ILE A 91 -12.57 -13.56 9.48
CA ILE A 91 -11.39 -13.83 8.65
C ILE A 91 -10.18 -13.90 9.58
N GLU A 92 -9.61 -15.09 9.75
CA GLU A 92 -8.46 -15.31 10.64
C GLU A 92 -7.11 -15.09 9.96
N ARG A 93 -7.11 -15.01 8.61
CA ARG A 93 -5.91 -14.77 7.79
C ARG A 93 -5.69 -13.28 7.51
N PRO A 94 -4.46 -12.85 7.17
CA PRO A 94 -4.21 -11.52 6.63
C PRO A 94 -5.02 -11.27 5.36
N PHE A 95 -5.51 -10.04 5.17
CA PHE A 95 -6.16 -9.58 3.95
C PHE A 95 -5.66 -8.17 3.62
N MET A 96 -5.65 -7.83 2.34
CA MET A 96 -5.33 -6.46 1.90
C MET A 96 -6.63 -5.75 1.55
N ILE A 97 -6.69 -4.47 1.91
CA ILE A 97 -7.69 -3.56 1.40
C ILE A 97 -7.00 -2.83 0.24
N PHE A 98 -7.74 -2.62 -0.83
CA PHE A 98 -7.34 -1.87 -2.01
C PHE A 98 -8.27 -0.68 -2.13
N ASP A 99 -7.71 0.52 -2.23
CA ASP A 99 -8.43 1.70 -2.66
C ASP A 99 -8.28 1.79 -4.18
N ASN A 100 -9.38 1.98 -4.92
CA ASN A 100 -9.33 2.11 -6.38
C ASN A 100 -8.97 3.53 -6.84
N PHE A 101 -8.76 4.46 -5.91
CA PHE A 101 -8.56 5.90 -6.15
C PHE A 101 -9.76 6.61 -6.81
N GLU A 102 -10.91 5.94 -6.90
CA GLU A 102 -12.18 6.48 -7.39
C GLU A 102 -13.24 6.56 -6.27
N GLY A 103 -12.83 6.32 -5.03
CA GLY A 103 -13.69 6.40 -3.84
C GLY A 103 -14.22 5.06 -3.34
N ASP A 104 -13.84 3.95 -3.99
CA ASP A 104 -14.18 2.61 -3.52
C ASP A 104 -12.97 1.94 -2.85
N SER A 105 -13.25 1.26 -1.75
CA SER A 105 -12.32 0.35 -1.10
C SER A 105 -12.84 -1.08 -1.21
N PHE A 106 -12.01 -2.02 -1.67
CA PHE A 106 -12.35 -3.43 -1.75
C PHE A 106 -11.31 -4.31 -1.04
N MET A 107 -11.77 -5.42 -0.45
CA MET A 107 -10.90 -6.38 0.21
C MET A 107 -10.51 -7.48 -0.76
N PHE A 108 -9.21 -7.74 -0.89
CA PHE A 108 -8.70 -8.97 -1.49
C PHE A 108 -8.47 -9.97 -0.36
N ILE A 109 -9.29 -11.02 -0.34
CA ILE A 109 -9.34 -12.02 0.72
C ILE A 109 -8.67 -13.31 0.26
#